data_AF-A0AAI9IEF6-F1
#
_entry.id   AF-A0AAI9IEF6-F1
#
_cell.length_a   1.000
_cell.length_b   1.000
_cell.length_c   1.000
_cell.angle_alpha   90.00
_cell.angle_beta   90.00
_cell.angle_gamma   90.00
#
_symmetry.space_group_name_H-M   'P 1'
#
loop_
_entity.id
_entity.type
_entity.pdbx_description
1 polymer ?
#
loop_
_entity_poly.entity_id
_entity_poly.type
_entity_poly.pdbx_seq_one_letter_code
_entity_poly.pdbx_strand_id
1 'polypeptide(L)'
;MEGPNFLVIDPDGCIDCSMCVPECPVGAIYNATDLPTALAHFEDLNAKLARQAGWKPITQAKAPLPEHAQWKDRTDKLPLLQMPPA
;
A
#
# COMPACT_ATOMS: atom_id res chain seq x y z
N MET A 1 -0.68 6.32 3.63
CA MET A 1 -0.03 7.34 2.78
C MET A 1 -0.25 7.00 1.33
N GLU A 2 -0.56 7.99 0.51
CA GLU A 2 -0.92 7.85 -0.90
C GLU A 2 0.21 8.36 -1.80
N GLY A 3 0.64 7.52 -2.73
CA GLY A 3 1.49 7.86 -3.87
C GLY A 3 0.71 7.79 -5.19
N PRO A 4 1.37 7.92 -6.35
CA PRO A 4 0.69 8.03 -7.65
C PRO A 4 -0.12 6.79 -8.05
N ASN A 5 0.38 5.60 -7.72
CA ASN A 5 -0.27 4.32 -8.07
C ASN A 5 -0.22 3.27 -6.94
N PHE A 6 0.13 3.66 -5.72
CA PHE A 6 0.27 2.76 -4.59
C PHE A 6 -0.05 3.46 -3.27
N LEU A 7 -0.59 2.71 -2.31
CA LEU A 7 -0.86 3.18 -0.95
C LEU A 7 0.01 2.36 0.00
N VAL A 8 0.53 3.02 1.03
CA VAL A 8 1.30 2.38 2.11
C VAL A 8 0.69 2.68 3.47
N ILE A 9 0.89 1.79 4.43
CA ILE A 9 0.55 2.03 5.84
C ILE A 9 1.79 2.66 6.50
N ASP A 10 1.59 3.78 7.19
CA ASP A 10 2.64 4.39 8.00
C ASP A 10 2.75 3.61 9.32
N PRO A 11 3.88 2.92 9.61
CA PRO A 11 4.02 2.14 10.83
C PRO A 11 3.98 2.99 12.10
N ASP A 12 4.38 4.27 12.04
CA ASP A 12 4.38 5.15 13.22
C ASP A 12 2.95 5.58 13.60
N GLY A 13 2.03 5.59 12.63
CA GLY A 13 0.61 5.93 12.83
C GLY A 13 -0.31 4.71 12.93
N CYS A 14 0.17 3.52 12.60
CA CYS A 14 -0.59 2.28 12.72
C CYS A 14 -0.69 1.85 14.19
N ILE A 15 -1.84 1.31 14.58
CA ILE A 15 -2.10 0.81 15.94
C ILE A 15 -2.52 -0.67 15.96
N ASP A 16 -2.23 -1.40 14.87
CA ASP A 16 -2.50 -2.83 14.70
C ASP A 16 -3.97 -3.27 14.89
N CYS A 17 -4.94 -2.37 14.67
CA CYS A 17 -6.37 -2.67 14.84
C CYS A 17 -6.94 -3.64 13.79
N SER A 18 -6.20 -3.91 12.70
CA SER A 18 -6.54 -4.84 11.62
C SER A 18 -7.86 -4.57 10.87
N MET A 19 -8.50 -3.42 11.09
CA MET A 19 -9.76 -3.06 10.43
C MET A 19 -9.65 -2.92 8.92
N CYS A 20 -8.48 -2.53 8.41
CA CYS A 20 -8.26 -2.35 6.96
C CYS A 20 -8.02 -3.66 6.21
N VAL A 21 -7.66 -4.75 6.90
CA VAL A 21 -7.34 -6.05 6.29
C VAL A 21 -8.53 -6.60 5.46
N PRO A 22 -9.76 -6.74 6.00
CA PRO A 22 -10.89 -7.27 5.22
C PRO A 22 -11.42 -6.29 4.16
N GLU A 23 -11.11 -4.99 4.29
CA GLU A 23 -11.62 -3.94 3.41
C GLU A 23 -10.87 -3.87 2.08
N CYS A 24 -9.68 -4.46 1.97
CA CYS A 24 -8.93 -4.46 0.73
C CYS A 24 -9.53 -5.48 -0.26
N PRO A 25 -10.16 -5.05 -1.38
CA PRO A 25 -10.87 -5.95 -2.29
C PRO A 25 -9.96 -6.92 -3.05
N VAL A 26 -8.64 -6.72 -2.99
CA VAL A 26 -7.61 -7.59 -3.61
C VAL A 26 -6.74 -8.29 -2.57
N GLY A 27 -7.08 -8.19 -1.27
CA GLY A 27 -6.37 -8.88 -0.20
C GLY A 27 -4.89 -8.48 -0.05
N ALA A 28 -4.54 -7.24 -0.35
CA ALA A 28 -3.14 -6.78 -0.34
C ALA A 28 -2.63 -6.29 1.03
N ILE A 29 -3.51 -6.22 2.04
CA ILE A 29 -3.16 -5.74 3.38
C ILE A 29 -3.02 -6.95 4.31
N TYR A 30 -1.90 -7.00 5.03
CA TYR A 30 -1.58 -8.05 5.99
C TYR A 30 -1.27 -7.43 7.34
N ASN A 31 -1.58 -8.15 8.43
CA ASN A 31 -0.94 -7.89 9.71
C ASN A 31 0.55 -8.29 9.62
N ALA A 32 1.44 -7.62 10.34
CA ALA A 32 2.86 -7.95 10.35
C ALA A 32 3.13 -9.42 10.73
N THR A 33 2.33 -10.00 11.63
CA THR A 33 2.47 -11.41 12.02
C THR A 33 2.05 -12.40 10.94
N ASP A 34 1.21 -11.96 10.01
CA ASP A 34 0.59 -12.80 8.97
C ASP A 34 1.19 -12.54 7.58
N LEU A 35 2.15 -11.61 7.50
CA LEU A 35 2.81 -11.23 6.25
C LEU A 35 3.67 -12.41 5.74
N PRO A 36 3.40 -12.94 4.54
CA PRO A 36 4.21 -14.01 3.97
C PRO A 36 5.67 -13.57 3.80
N THR A 37 6.62 -14.46 4.09
CA THR A 37 8.06 -14.15 4.02
C THR A 37 8.48 -13.61 2.65
N ALA A 38 7.87 -14.10 1.57
CA ALA A 38 8.13 -13.62 0.21
C ALA A 38 7.78 -12.12 0.01
N LEU A 39 6.86 -11.60 0.83
CA LEU A 39 6.39 -10.22 0.81
C LEU A 39 7.00 -9.35 1.92
N ALA A 40 7.89 -9.90 2.77
CA ALA A 40 8.46 -9.18 3.92
C ALA A 40 9.15 -7.86 3.52
N HIS A 41 9.70 -7.78 2.31
CA HIS A 41 10.32 -6.56 1.78
C HIS A 41 9.36 -5.35 1.67
N PHE A 42 8.05 -5.58 1.66
CA PHE A 42 7.06 -4.50 1.65
C PHE A 42 6.94 -3.77 3.00
N GLU A 43 7.36 -4.37 4.11
CA GLU A 43 7.36 -3.71 5.42
C GLU A 43 8.32 -2.51 5.42
N ASP A 44 9.58 -2.75 5.03
CA ASP A 44 10.59 -1.70 4.85
C ASP A 44 10.18 -0.67 3.80
N LEU A 45 9.54 -1.12 2.71
CA LEU A 45 9.08 -0.24 1.65
C LEU A 45 7.99 0.72 2.17
N ASN A 46 7.00 0.20 2.90
CA ASN A 46 5.94 1.01 3.50
C ASN A 46 6.51 2.06 4.44
N ALA A 47 7.43 1.67 5.33
CA ALA A 47 8.10 2.57 6.26
C ALA A 47 8.90 3.69 5.56
N LYS A 48 9.57 3.38 4.44
CA LYS A 48 10.33 4.36 3.64
C LYS A 48 9.40 5.32 2.92
N LEU A 49 8.41 4.80 2.19
CA LEU A 49 7.50 5.60 1.38
C LEU A 49 6.58 6.48 2.25
N ALA A 50 6.18 6.01 3.43
CA ALA A 50 5.36 6.80 4.34
C ALA A 50 6.03 8.11 4.80
N ARG A 51 7.37 8.12 4.88
CA ARG A 51 8.17 9.29 5.28
C ARG A 51 8.70 10.09 4.09
N GLN A 52 8.46 9.62 2.86
CA GLN A 52 8.99 10.24 1.66
C GLN A 52 8.19 11.47 1.25
N ALA A 53 8.89 12.50 0.75
CA ALA A 53 8.27 13.67 0.17
C ALA A 53 7.30 13.28 -0.97
N GLY A 54 6.13 13.95 -1.00
CA GLY A 54 5.09 13.69 -1.99
C GLY A 54 4.10 12.59 -1.62
N TRP A 55 4.42 11.72 -0.65
CA TRP A 55 3.47 10.77 -0.08
C TRP A 55 2.65 11.45 1.00
N LYS A 56 1.33 11.57 0.78
CA LYS A 56 0.44 12.34 1.66
C LYS A 56 -0.57 11.44 2.36
N PRO A 57 -1.10 11.84 3.53
CA PRO A 57 -2.21 11.12 4.13
C PRO A 57 -3.43 11.10 3.21
N ILE A 58 -4.03 9.93 3.05
CA ILE A 58 -5.35 9.76 2.43
C ILE A 58 -6.33 9.45 3.56
N THR A 59 -7.32 10.33 3.75
CA THR A 59 -8.31 10.22 4.84
C THR A 59 -9.74 10.03 4.34
N GLN A 60 -9.92 10.06 3.02
CA GLN A 60 -11.20 9.85 2.36
C GLN A 60 -11.02 8.89 1.19
N ALA A 61 -11.99 8.00 1.01
CA ALA A 61 -12.00 7.07 -0.11
C ALA A 61 -12.08 7.84 -1.45
N LYS A 62 -11.39 7.31 -2.46
CA LYS A 62 -11.43 7.78 -3.84
C LYS A 62 -11.82 6.63 -4.75
N ALA A 63 -12.24 6.94 -5.97
CA ALA A 63 -12.43 5.93 -6.99
C ALA A 63 -11.11 5.16 -7.22
N PRO A 64 -11.15 3.85 -7.47
CA PRO A 64 -9.97 3.11 -7.86
C PRO A 64 -9.40 3.65 -9.18
N LEU A 65 -8.14 3.35 -9.48
CA LEU A 65 -7.52 3.74 -10.76
C LEU A 65 -8.34 3.19 -11.94
N PRO A 66 -8.44 3.91 -13.08
CA PRO A 66 -9.31 3.51 -14.20
C PRO A 66 -9.14 2.06 -14.68
N GLU A 67 -7.90 1.56 -14.61
CA GLU A 67 -7.54 0.22 -15.06
C GLU A 67 -7.44 -0.81 -13.90
N HIS A 68 -7.93 -0.52 -12.70
CA HIS A 68 -7.72 -1.40 -11.54
C HIS A 68 -8.17 -2.86 -11.78
N ALA A 69 -9.25 -3.06 -12.55
CA ALA A 69 -9.81 -4.38 -12.82
C ALA A 69 -8.85 -5.32 -13.55
N GLN A 70 -8.04 -4.81 -14.49
CA GLN A 70 -7.05 -5.62 -15.23
C GLN A 70 -5.78 -5.92 -14.40
N TRP A 71 -5.54 -5.16 -13.33
CA TRP A 71 -4.36 -5.28 -12.48
C TRP A 71 -4.62 -6.09 -11.19
N LYS A 72 -5.88 -6.41 -10.89
CA LYS A 72 -6.26 -7.05 -9.61
C LYS A 72 -5.57 -8.40 -9.39
N ASP A 73 -5.48 -9.23 -10.44
CA ASP A 73 -4.95 -10.60 -10.38
C ASP A 73 -3.48 -10.70 -10.86
N ARG A 74 -2.86 -9.59 -11.25
CA ARG A 74 -1.47 -9.58 -11.73
C ARG A 74 -0.48 -9.57 -10.56
N THR A 75 0.51 -10.45 -10.62
CA THR A 75 1.65 -10.52 -9.69
C THR A 75 2.79 -9.60 -10.14
N ASP A 76 3.83 -9.50 -9.32
CA ASP A 76 5.11 -8.86 -9.68
C ASP A 76 5.00 -7.40 -10.15
N LYS A 77 4.08 -6.65 -9.51
CA LYS A 77 3.80 -5.23 -9.85
C LYS A 77 4.79 -4.24 -9.26
N LEU A 78 5.69 -4.66 -8.35
CA LEU A 78 6.63 -3.77 -7.67
C LEU A 78 7.52 -2.95 -8.65
N PRO A 79 8.05 -3.51 -9.76
CA PRO A 79 8.81 -2.73 -10.74
C PRO A 79 8.02 -1.61 -11.43
N LEU A 80 6.68 -1.62 -11.31
CA LEU A 80 5.79 -0.61 -11.89
C LEU A 80 5.42 0.50 -10.88
N LEU A 81 5.97 0.47 -9.66
CA LEU A 81 5.75 1.50 -8.65
C LEU A 81 6.20 2.87 -9.19
N GLN A 82 5.30 3.86 -9.11
CA GLN A 82 5.59 5.23 -9.52
C GLN A 82 5.94 6.08 -8.30
N MET A 83 6.88 6.99 -8.48
CA MET A 83 7.26 7.96 -7.47
C MET A 83 6.56 9.30 -7.73
N PRO A 84 6.13 10.03 -6.68
CA PRO A 84 5.68 11.40 -6.85
C PRO A 84 6.75 12.24 -7.57
N PRO A 85 6.34 13.23 -8.39
CA PRO A 85 7.30 14.20 -8.91
C PRO A 85 8.01 14.91 -7.76
N ALA A 86 9.30 15.20 -7.97
CA ALA A 86 10.16 15.90 -7.00
C ALA A 86 9.64 17.32 -6.69
#